data_AF-A0A7J8X600-F1
#
_entry.id   AF-A0A7J8X600-F1
#
_cell.length_a   1.000
_cell.length_b   1.000
_cell.length_c   1.000
_cell.angle_alpha   90.00
_cell.angle_beta   90.00
_cell.angle_gamma   90.00
#
_symmetry.space_group_name_H-M   'P 1'
#
loop_
_entity.id
_entity.type
_entity.pdbx_description
1 polymer ?
#
loop_
_entity_poly.entity_id
_entity_poly.type
_entity_poly.pdbx_seq_one_letter_code
_entity_poly.pdbx_strand_id
1 'polypeptide(L)' 'MDVEQILNYPSEKESLMESPTDEEIIQGVMDVLTDDE' A
#
# COMPACT_ATOMS: atom_id res chain seq x y z
N MET A 1 -12.41 23.57 16.60
CA MET A 1 -11.47 22.60 16.00
C MET A 1 -11.19 21.60 17.08
N ASP A 2 -11.81 20.43 17.01
CA ASP A 2 -11.67 19.38 18.03
C ASP A 2 -10.24 18.82 17.97
N VAL A 3 -9.44 19.20 18.97
CA VAL A 3 -8.05 18.76 19.13
C VAL A 3 -7.91 17.24 19.22
N GLU A 4 -8.99 16.57 19.63
CA GLU A 4 -9.10 15.12 19.69
C GLU A 4 -9.04 14.46 18.30
N GLN A 5 -9.56 15.13 17.26
CA GLN A 5 -9.51 14.61 15.88
C GLN A 5 -8.12 14.75 15.24
N ILE A 6 -7.32 15.71 15.70
CA ILE A 6 -5.94 15.91 15.23
C ILE A 6 -5.03 14.82 15.81
N LEU A 7 -5.29 14.39 17.05
CA LEU A 7 -4.51 13.36 17.74
C LEU A 7 -4.92 11.93 17.39
N ASN A 8 -6.15 11.73 16.87
CA ASN A 8 -6.66 10.44 16.42
C ASN A 8 -6.58 10.25 14.90
N TYR A 9 -5.89 11.14 14.17
CA TYR A 9 -5.62 10.89 12.76
C TYR A 9 -4.67 9.69 12.67
N PRO A 10 -5.00 8.64 11.87
CA PRO A 10 -4.09 7.53 11.66
C PRO A 10 -2.76 8.13 11.21
N SER A 11 -1.71 7.90 12.00
CA SER A 11 -0.39 8.42 11.69
C SER A 11 -0.10 8.07 10.24
N GLU A 12 0.41 9.01 9.45
CA GLU A 12 0.79 8.71 8.06
C GLU A 12 1.73 7.49 8.00
N LYS A 13 2.42 7.17 9.11
CA LYS A 13 3.21 5.95 9.34
C LYS A 13 2.41 4.65 9.50
N GLU A 14 1.20 4.71 10.04
CA GLU A 14 0.28 3.56 10.11
C GLU A 14 -0.38 3.31 8.74
N SER A 15 -0.64 4.38 7.99
CA SER A 15 -1.08 4.29 6.58
C SER A 15 0.06 4.00 5.60
N LEU A 16 1.32 4.13 6.03
CA LEU A 16 2.51 3.74 5.26
C LEU A 16 2.63 2.22 5.34
N MET A 17 1.67 1.53 4.75
CA MET A 17 1.86 0.14 4.36
C MET A 17 3.18 0.08 3.59
N GLU A 18 3.97 -0.94 3.87
CA GLU A 18 5.20 -1.20 3.14
C GLU A 18 4.85 -1.21 1.65
N SER A 19 5.45 -0.30 0.90
CA SER A 19 5.22 -0.25 -0.54
C SER A 19 5.68 -1.58 -1.12
N PRO A 20 4.93 -2.16 -2.08
CA PRO A 20 5.34 -3.36 -2.75
C PRO A 20 6.77 -3.21 -3.24
N THR A 21 7.60 -4.23 -3.00
CA THR A 21 8.96 -4.25 -3.53
C THR A 21 8.93 -4.46 -5.04
N ASP A 22 9.98 -4.01 -5.74
CA ASP A 22 10.08 -4.20 -7.19
C ASP A 22 9.90 -5.67 -7.60
N GLU A 23 10.35 -6.61 -6.77
CA GLU A 23 10.18 -8.05 -7.00
C GLU A 23 8.71 -8.49 -6.92
N GLU A 24 7.96 -8.00 -5.94
CA GLU A 24 6.51 -8.27 -5.80
C GLU A 24 5.72 -7.66 -6.98
N ILE A 25 6.12 -6.48 -7.44
CA ILE A 25 5.53 -5.83 -8.62
C ILE A 25 5.81 -6.64 -9.88
N ILE A 26 7.06 -7.08 -10.09
CA ILE A 26 7.45 -7.86 -11.27
C ILE A 26 6.71 -9.21 -11.29
N GLN A 27 6.59 -9.90 -10.16
CA GLN A 27 5.83 -11.16 -10.06
C GLN A 27 4.35 -10.94 -10.38
N GLY A 28 3.70 -9.93 -9.79
CA GLY A 28 2.30 -9.63 -10.08
C GLY A 28 2.02 -9.28 -11.55
N VAL A 29 2.95 -8.58 -12.21
CA VAL A 29 2.87 -8.33 -13.65
C VAL A 29 3.06 -9.61 -14.46
N MET A 30 4.00 -10.46 -14.08
CA MET A 30 4.27 -11.73 -14.76
C MET A 30 3.07 -12.68 -14.69
N ASP A 31 2.44 -12.77 -13.51
CA ASP A 31 1.25 -13.59 -13.28
C ASP A 31 0.07 -13.13 -14.15
N VAL A 32 -0.17 -11.81 -14.24
CA VAL A 32 -1.19 -11.22 -15.13
C VAL A 32 -0.91 -11.53 -16.60
N LEU A 33 0.35 -11.46 -17.03
CA LEU A 33 0.73 -11.74 -18.41
C LEU A 33 0.62 -13.23 -18.78
N THR A 34 0.65 -14.12 -17.80
CA THR A 34 0.48 -15.56 -18.02
C THR A 34 -0.97 -16.04 -17.94
N ASP A 35 -1.89 -15.20 -17.45
CA ASP A 35 -3.33 -15.50 -17.35
C ASP A 35 -4.10 -15.17 -18.65
N ASP A 36 -3.49 -14.39 -19.56
CA ASP A 36 -3.97 -14.13 -20.92
C ASP A 36 -3.57 -15.32 -21.85
N GLU A 37 -4.31 -16.45 -21.76
CA GLU A 37 -4.28 -17.56 -22.74
C GLU A 37 -5.21 -17.32 -23.94
#